data_AF-A0A3D2XGV3-F1
#
_entry.id   AF-A0A3D2XGV3-F1
#
_cell.length_a   1.000
_cell.length_b   1.000
_cell.length_c   1.000
_cell.angle_alpha   90.00
_cell.angle_beta   90.00
_cell.angle_gamma   90.00
#
_symmetry.space_group_name_H-M   'P 1'
#
loop_
_entity.id
_entity.type
_entity.pdbx_description
1 polymer ?
#
loop_
_entity_poly.entity_id
_entity_poly.type
_entity_poly.pdbx_seq_one_letter_code
_entity_poly.pdbx_strand_id
1 'polypeptide(L)' 'SIGANVFEAQNAESRADFIHKMKIAAKEASETLYWLILCEQSPAYYYDANLKESLDEIIRILSKIIATSKSY' A
#
# COMPACT_ATOMS: atom_id res chain seq x y z
N SER A 1 -8.66 -2.66 -0.58
CA SER A 1 -7.99 -3.97 -0.76
C SER A 1 -6.65 -4.07 -0.04
N ILE A 2 -5.90 -2.98 0.17
CA ILE A 2 -4.54 -2.98 0.79
C ILE A 2 -4.49 -3.82 2.06
N GLY A 3 -5.35 -3.52 3.04
CA GLY A 3 -5.38 -4.21 4.33
C GLY A 3 -5.76 -5.69 4.23
N ALA A 4 -6.58 -6.07 3.24
CA ALA A 4 -6.97 -7.47 3.04
C ALA A 4 -5.76 -8.31 2.60
N ASN A 5 -4.99 -7.82 1.63
CA ASN A 5 -3.75 -8.48 1.19
C ASN A 5 -2.71 -8.56 2.31
N VAL A 6 -2.59 -7.52 3.16
CA VAL A 6 -1.72 -7.53 4.34
C VAL A 6 -2.15 -8.59 5.36
N PHE A 7 -3.47 -8.70 5.60
CA PHE A 7 -4.04 -9.68 6.53
C PHE A 7 -3.84 -11.12 6.04
N GLU A 8 -4.09 -11.36 4.74
CA GLU A 8 -3.82 -12.65 4.13
C GLU A 8 -2.34 -13.03 4.15
N ALA A 9 -1.44 -12.06 3.98
CA ALA A 9 0.00 -12.30 4.08
C ALA A 9 0.42 -12.80 5.47
N GLN A 10 -0.32 -12.49 6.54
CA GLN A 10 -0.01 -13.03 7.88
C GLN A 10 -0.15 -14.55 7.96
N ASN A 11 -0.93 -15.15 7.06
CA ASN A 11 -1.15 -16.60 6.97
C ASN A 11 -0.52 -17.19 5.70
N ALA A 12 0.55 -16.58 5.19
CA ALA A 12 1.22 -17.02 3.98
C ALA A 12 1.83 -18.42 4.11
N GLU A 13 1.70 -19.23 3.06
CA GLU A 13 2.20 -20.62 3.03
C GLU A 13 3.72 -20.70 2.88
N SER A 14 4.33 -19.62 2.41
CA SER A 14 5.77 -19.50 2.27
C SER A 14 6.21 -18.04 2.33
N ARG A 15 7.53 -17.83 2.45
CA ARG A 15 8.11 -16.49 2.36
C ARG A 15 7.89 -15.83 1.00
N ALA A 16 7.94 -16.62 -0.08
CA ALA A 16 7.68 -16.10 -1.42
C ALA A 16 6.22 -15.63 -1.56
N ASP A 17 5.28 -16.39 -1.00
CA ASP A 17 3.85 -16.03 -0.94
C ASP A 17 3.63 -14.78 -0.08
N PHE A 18 4.26 -14.69 1.09
CA PHE A 18 4.24 -13.48 1.94
C PHE A 18 4.67 -12.23 1.15
N ILE A 19 5.83 -12.30 0.47
CA ILE A 19 6.34 -11.19 -0.34
C ILE A 19 5.39 -10.88 -1.50
N HIS A 20 4.81 -11.91 -2.13
CA HIS A 20 3.86 -11.72 -3.22
C HIS A 20 2.62 -10.96 -2.77
N LYS A 21 1.97 -11.38 -1.68
CA LYS A 21 0.79 -10.71 -1.11
C LYS A 21 1.11 -9.28 -0.64
N MET A 22 2.27 -9.05 -0.01
CA MET A 22 2.72 -7.70 0.34
C MET A 22 2.95 -6.81 -0.90
N LYS A 23 3.44 -7.37 -2.01
CA LYS A 23 3.56 -6.63 -3.28
C LYS A 23 2.20 -6.29 -3.88
N ILE A 24 1.18 -7.14 -3.73
CA ILE A 24 -0.18 -6.80 -4.16
C ILE A 24 -0.70 -5.62 -3.34
N ALA A 25 -0.57 -5.66 -2.01
CA ALA A 25 -0.94 -4.54 -1.15
C ALA A 25 -0.23 -3.22 -1.56
N ALA A 26 1.06 -3.28 -1.90
CA ALA A 26 1.82 -2.12 -2.37
C ALA A 26 1.34 -1.58 -3.73
N LYS A 27 0.92 -2.45 -4.65
CA LYS A 27 0.31 -2.04 -5.93
C LYS A 27 -1.00 -1.30 -5.70
N GLU A 28 -1.86 -1.84 -4.85
CA GLU A 28 -3.15 -1.22 -4.51
C GLU A 28 -2.97 0.13 -3.78
N ALA A 29 -1.94 0.26 -2.95
CA ALA A 29 -1.57 1.53 -2.33
C ALA A 29 -1.12 2.56 -3.38
N SER A 30 -0.37 2.12 -4.39
CA SER A 30 0.06 2.99 -5.50
C SER A 30 -1.12 3.43 -6.37
N GLU A 31 -2.07 2.54 -6.65
CA GLU A 31 -3.32 2.87 -7.34
C GLU A 31 -4.16 3.87 -6.53
N THR A 32 -4.26 3.67 -5.22
CA THR A 32 -4.96 4.60 -4.31
C THR A 32 -4.29 5.98 -4.32
N LEU A 33 -2.95 6.04 -4.36
CA LEU A 33 -2.22 7.30 -4.43
C LEU A 33 -2.54 8.05 -5.74
N TYR A 34 -2.60 7.33 -6.86
CA TYR A 34 -3.01 7.92 -8.14
C TYR A 34 -4.41 8.54 -8.04
N TRP A 35 -5.39 7.83 -7.45
CA TRP A 35 -6.72 8.39 -7.24
C TRP A 35 -6.73 9.62 -6.34
N LEU A 36 -5.96 9.61 -5.25
CA LEU A 36 -5.84 10.78 -4.37
C LEU A 36 -5.24 11.99 -5.09
N ILE A 37 -4.27 11.79 -5.98
CA ILE A 37 -3.70 12.87 -6.80
C ILE A 37 -4.77 13.45 -7.74
N LEU A 38 -5.60 12.61 -8.36
CA LEU A 38 -6.70 13.08 -9.20
C LEU A 38 -7.75 13.85 -8.39
N CYS A 39 -8.07 13.38 -7.19
CA CYS A 39 -8.96 14.08 -6.26
C CYS A 39 -8.39 15.45 -5.83
N GLU A 40 -7.11 15.52 -5.51
CA GLU A 40 -6.39 16.75 -5.17
C GLU A 40 -6.42 17.78 -6.31
N GLN A 41 -6.36 17.31 -7.56
CA GLN A 41 -6.40 18.16 -8.76
C GLN A 41 -7.81 18.55 -9.20
N SER A 42 -8.86 18.02 -8.56
CA SER A 42 -10.25 18.28 -8.94
C SER A 42 -10.79 19.51 -8.18
N PRO A 43 -11.04 20.64 -8.86
CA PRO A 43 -11.38 21.90 -8.18
C PRO A 43 -12.74 21.89 -7.45
N ALA A 44 -13.62 20.94 -7.80
CA ALA A 44 -14.95 20.80 -7.22
C ALA A 44 -15.04 19.68 -6.18
N TYR A 45 -13.93 19.01 -5.86
CA TYR A 45 -13.89 17.90 -4.91
C TYR A 45 -13.24 18.34 -3.59
N TYR A 46 -13.87 18.00 -2.47
CA TYR A 46 -13.24 18.18 -1.17
C TYR A 46 -12.12 17.15 -1.01
N TYR A 47 -10.88 17.62 -0.94
CA TYR A 47 -9.70 16.78 -0.74
C TYR A 47 -9.14 16.99 0.67
N ASP A 48 -8.97 15.88 1.40
CA ASP A 48 -8.30 15.86 2.69
C ASP A 48 -6.82 15.47 2.50
N ALA A 49 -5.92 16.43 2.73
CA ALA A 49 -4.48 16.22 2.61
C ALA A 49 -3.94 15.13 3.55
N ASN A 50 -4.60 14.89 4.69
CA ASN A 50 -4.19 13.86 5.65
C ASN A 50 -4.31 12.44 5.06
N LEU A 51 -5.17 12.23 4.06
CA LEU A 51 -5.34 10.93 3.41
C LEU A 51 -4.08 10.52 2.64
N LYS A 52 -3.42 11.48 1.98
CA LYS A 52 -2.19 11.23 1.22
C LYS A 52 -0.99 11.03 2.14
N GLU A 53 -0.92 11.78 3.24
CA GLU A 53 0.11 11.56 4.27
C GLU A 53 -0.02 10.17 4.90
N SER A 54 -1.22 9.79 5.34
CA SER A 54 -1.49 8.45 5.88
C SER A 54 -1.17 7.34 4.88
N LEU A 55 -1.48 7.55 3.59
CA LEU A 55 -1.16 6.58 2.55
C LEU A 55 0.35 6.48 2.29
N ASP A 56 1.09 7.59 2.32
CA ASP A 56 2.55 7.60 2.17
C ASP A 56 3.22 6.79 3.29
N GLU A 57 2.74 6.92 4.53
CA GLU A 57 3.21 6.11 5.66
C GLU A 57 2.99 4.61 5.41
N ILE A 58 1.79 4.22 4.95
CA ILE A 58 1.48 2.84 4.61
C ILE A 58 2.40 2.33 3.50
N ILE A 59 2.63 3.11 2.44
CA ILE A 59 3.54 2.75 1.34
C ILE A 59 4.95 2.52 1.87
N ARG A 60 5.48 3.42 2.70
CA ARG A 60 6.82 3.29 3.30
C ARG A 60 6.95 2.02 4.14
N ILE A 61 5.95 1.72 4.96
CA ILE A 61 5.92 0.50 5.79
C ILE A 61 5.93 -0.74 4.90
N LEU A 62 5.05 -0.81 3.89
CA LEU A 62 4.99 -1.94 2.94
C LEU A 62 6.33 -2.12 2.20
N SER A 63 6.90 -1.03 1.69
CA SER A 63 8.20 -1.05 1.01
C SER A 63 9.31 -1.56 1.92
N LYS A 64 9.33 -1.13 3.19
CA LYS A 64 10.32 -1.58 4.17
C LYS A 64 10.17 -3.07 4.45
N ILE A 65 8.95 -3.55 4.69
CA ILE A 65 8.63 -4.97 4.91
C ILE A 65 9.12 -5.80 3.72
N ILE A 66 8.77 -5.41 2.49
CA ILE A 66 9.18 -6.14 1.28
C ILE A 66 10.70 -6.19 1.14
N ALA A 67 11.41 -5.09 1.42
CA ALA A 67 12.86 -5.02 1.31
C ALA A 67 13.56 -5.93 2.34
N THR A 68 13.13 -5.87 3.60
CA THR A 68 13.70 -6.71 4.66
C THR A 68 13.35 -8.19 4.46
N SER A 69 12.14 -8.47 3.99
CA SER A 69 11.70 -9.83 3.65
C SER A 69 12.27 -10.36 2.34
N LYS A 70 13.19 -9.68 1.66
CA LYS A 70 14.02 -10.27 0.60
C LYS A 70 15.46 -10.53 1.03
N SER A 71 15.92 -9.85 2.08
CA SER A 71 17.33 -9.82 2.47
C SER A 71 17.72 -10.97 3.40
N TYR A 72 16.74 -11.58 4.08
CA TYR A 72 16.90 -12.82 4.85
C TYR A 72 16.69 -14.10 4.04
#